data_AF-A0A956ZBU0-F1
#
_entry.id   AF-A0A956ZBU0-F1
#
_cell.length_a   1.000
_cell.length_b   1.000
_cell.length_c   1.000
_cell.angle_alpha   90.00
_cell.angle_beta   90.00
_cell.angle_gamma   90.00
#
_symmetry.space_group_name_H-M   'P 1'
#
loop_
_entity.id
_entity.type
_entity.pdbx_description
1 polymer ?
#
loop_
_entity_poly.entity_id
_entity_poly.type
_entity_poly.pdbx_seq_one_letter_code
_entity_poly.pdbx_strand_id
1 'polypeptide(L)'
;MVKEYGRNLWSLINAAAPMMLLAAAISAVVAELAPFQTIFSEVTFAGLLLTALVSVFLPVPIALDVIAAHYMYTQEVPAPYVMMMLFTLGTNSILPMIFLWQEVYKKLSIALYVMFVALGLLAAYTINLI
;
A
#
# COMPACT_ATOMS: atom_id res chain seq x y z
N MET A 1 6.01 -31.34 -11.63
CA MET A 1 4.96 -30.30 -11.60
C MET A 1 4.44 -30.02 -10.19
N VAL A 2 3.59 -30.85 -9.56
CA VAL A 2 2.98 -30.52 -8.24
C VAL A 2 4.00 -30.27 -7.13
N LYS A 3 5.04 -31.12 -7.03
CA LYS A 3 6.13 -30.97 -6.05
C LYS A 3 6.93 -29.68 -6.23
N GLU A 4 7.06 -29.23 -7.48
CA GLU A 4 7.83 -28.05 -7.86
C GLU A 4 7.04 -26.78 -7.62
N TYR A 5 5.73 -26.81 -7.90
CA TYR A 5 4.78 -25.75 -7.56
C TYR A 5 4.71 -25.54 -6.03
N GLY A 6 4.64 -26.63 -5.27
CA GLY A 6 4.69 -26.58 -3.80
C GLY A 6 5.99 -25.98 -3.27
N ARG A 7 7.14 -26.29 -3.88
CA ARG A 7 8.43 -25.70 -3.51
C ARG A 7 8.48 -24.19 -3.80
N ASN A 8 7.95 -23.75 -4.94
CA ASN A 8 7.92 -22.33 -5.31
C ASN A 8 6.93 -21.52 -4.44
N LEU A 9 5.78 -22.10 -4.10
CA LEU A 9 4.86 -21.53 -3.11
C LEU A 9 5.53 -21.39 -1.75
N TRP A 10 6.23 -22.44 -1.30
CA TRP A 10 6.94 -22.42 -0.03
C TRP A 10 8.05 -21.36 -0.01
N SER A 11 8.80 -21.20 -1.10
CA SER A 11 9.81 -20.14 -1.20
C SER A 11 9.19 -18.75 -1.20
N LEU A 12 8.04 -18.57 -1.83
CA LEU A 12 7.32 -17.30 -1.83
C LEU A 12 6.83 -16.94 -0.43
N ILE A 13 6.25 -17.90 0.29
CA ILE A 13 5.79 -17.71 1.67
C ILE A 13 6.97 -17.34 2.57
N ASN A 14 8.09 -18.07 2.49
CA ASN A 14 9.27 -17.78 3.31
C ASN A 14 9.93 -16.43 2.99
N ALA A 15 9.74 -15.89 1.78
CA ALA A 15 10.24 -14.56 1.43
C ALA A 15 9.25 -13.44 1.81
N ALA A 16 7.96 -13.61 1.48
CA ALA A 16 6.95 -12.58 1.64
C ALA A 16 6.40 -12.50 3.07
N ALA A 17 6.08 -13.64 3.69
CA ALA A 17 5.45 -13.68 5.01
C ALA A 17 6.28 -12.97 6.10
N PRO A 18 7.61 -13.16 6.24
CA PRO A 18 8.37 -12.44 7.27
C PRO A 18 8.41 -10.93 7.01
N MET A 19 8.55 -10.50 5.75
CA MET A 19 8.54 -9.08 5.40
C MET A 19 7.18 -8.44 5.72
N MET A 20 6.08 -9.13 5.42
CA MET A 20 4.72 -8.68 5.71
C MET A 20 4.43 -8.64 7.22
N LEU A 21 4.92 -9.62 7.99
CA LEU A 21 4.79 -9.63 9.44
C LEU A 21 5.58 -8.50 10.10
N LEU A 22 6.80 -8.23 9.63
CA LEU A 22 7.59 -7.09 10.08
C LEU A 22 6.89 -5.76 9.76
N ALA A 23 6.36 -5.61 8.54
CA ALA A 23 5.60 -4.43 8.16
C ALA A 23 4.34 -4.26 9.03
N ALA A 24 3.63 -5.35 9.34
CA ALA A 24 2.48 -5.33 10.23
C ALA A 24 2.85 -4.89 11.65
N ALA A 25 3.94 -5.43 12.21
CA ALA A 25 4.42 -5.04 13.53
C ALA A 25 4.83 -3.56 13.59
N ILE A 26 5.59 -3.08 12.59
CA ILE A 26 5.98 -1.67 12.49
C ILE A 26 4.75 -0.78 12.38
N SER A 27 3.81 -1.14 11.51
CA SER A 27 2.59 -0.35 11.30
C SER A 27 1.70 -0.30 12.53
N ALA A 28 1.62 -1.38 13.33
CA ALA A 28 0.86 -1.39 14.58
C ALA A 28 1.46 -0.41 15.61
N VAL A 29 2.79 -0.40 15.73
CA VAL A 29 3.51 0.55 16.61
C VAL A 29 3.33 1.99 16.12
N VAL A 30 3.42 2.23 14.82
CA VAL A 30 3.16 3.55 14.22
C VAL A 30 1.70 3.96 14.42
N ALA A 31 0.74 3.03 14.31
CA ALA A 31 -0.67 3.32 14.50
C ALA A 31 -1.00 3.81 15.91
N GLU A 32 -0.33 3.28 16.94
CA GLU A 32 -0.53 3.70 18.33
C GLU A 32 0.22 4.99 18.68
N LEU A 33 1.40 5.21 18.11
CA LEU A 33 2.27 6.35 18.47
C LEU A 33 2.06 7.60 17.59
N ALA A 34 1.58 7.44 16.36
CA ALA A 34 1.48 8.55 15.42
C ALA A 34 0.20 9.38 15.64
N PRO A 35 0.31 10.71 15.79
CA PRO A 35 -0.86 11.59 15.85
C PRO A 35 -1.41 11.82 14.44
N PHE A 36 -2.20 10.87 13.92
CA PHE A 36 -2.77 10.94 12.56
C PHE A 36 -3.56 12.23 12.31
N GLN A 37 -4.26 12.74 13.31
CA GLN A 37 -5.02 13.99 13.20
C GLN A 37 -4.14 15.20 12.89
N THR A 38 -2.94 15.27 13.49
CA THR A 38 -2.02 16.39 13.27
C THR A 38 -1.28 16.25 11.94
N ILE A 39 -0.99 15.02 11.51
CA ILE A 39 -0.23 14.74 10.28
C ILE A 39 -1.12 14.92 9.03
N PHE A 40 -2.39 14.54 9.12
CA PHE A 40 -3.34 14.55 8.00
C PHE A 40 -4.43 15.64 8.12
N SER A 41 -4.19 16.68 8.93
CA SER A 41 -5.16 17.76 9.19
C SER A 41 -5.58 18.52 7.93
N GLU A 42 -4.64 18.75 7.00
CA GLU A 42 -4.91 19.43 5.75
C GLU A 42 -4.71 18.49 4.55
N VAL A 43 -5.70 18.47 3.67
CA VAL A 43 -5.62 17.76 2.39
C VAL A 43 -4.82 18.63 1.43
N THR A 44 -3.54 18.31 1.26
CA THR A 44 -2.67 18.94 0.27
C THR A 44 -2.37 17.96 -0.85
N PHE A 45 -2.24 18.47 -2.09
CA PHE A 45 -1.87 17.63 -3.23
C PHE A 45 -0.52 16.93 -3.01
N ALA A 46 0.44 17.61 -2.38
CA ALA A 46 1.74 17.03 -2.04
C ALA A 46 1.62 15.91 -1.02
N GLY A 47 0.76 16.06 0.00
CA GLY A 47 0.45 15.03 0.99
C GLY A 47 -0.14 13.79 0.33
N LEU A 48 -1.16 13.97 -0.51
CA LEU A 48 -1.77 12.88 -1.27
C LEU A 48 -0.77 12.15 -2.17
N LEU A 49 0.04 12.90 -2.92
CA LEU A 49 1.03 12.31 -3.82
C LEU A 49 2.09 11.51 -3.04
N LEU A 50 2.57 12.02 -1.90
CA LEU A 50 3.49 11.27 -1.04
C LEU A 50 2.84 10.01 -0.47
N THR A 51 1.60 10.10 0.02
CA THR A 51 0.90 8.91 0.53
C THR A 51 0.71 7.86 -0.56
N ALA A 52 0.37 8.25 -1.79
CA ALA A 52 0.26 7.35 -2.94
C ALA A 52 1.56 6.59 -3.21
N LEU A 53 2.67 7.33 -3.25
CA LEU A 53 3.96 6.76 -3.63
C LEU A 53 4.43 5.76 -2.58
N VAL A 54 4.23 6.10 -1.31
CA VAL A 54 4.59 5.25 -0.18
C VAL A 54 3.68 4.03 -0.10
N SER A 55 2.36 4.20 -0.22
CA SER A 55 1.40 3.11 -0.08
C SER A 55 1.56 2.03 -1.16
N VAL A 56 1.75 2.40 -2.42
CA VAL A 56 1.94 1.45 -3.54
C VAL A 56 3.28 0.70 -3.43
N PHE A 57 4.23 1.22 -2.65
CA PHE A 57 5.55 0.61 -2.51
C PHE A 57 5.63 -0.37 -1.34
N LEU A 58 4.86 -0.15 -0.28
CA LEU A 58 5.00 -0.90 0.95
C LEU A 58 4.55 -2.37 0.77
N PRO A 59 5.38 -3.36 1.19
CA PRO A 59 4.99 -4.77 1.24
C PRO A 59 4.15 -5.05 2.48
N VAL A 60 2.84 -4.85 2.36
CA VAL A 60 1.92 -4.93 3.49
C VAL A 60 0.93 -6.10 3.31
N PRO A 61 0.54 -6.81 4.38
CA PRO A 61 -0.58 -7.73 4.32
C PRO A 61 -1.88 -6.99 4.01
N ILE A 62 -2.62 -7.47 3.00
CA ILE A 62 -3.90 -6.88 2.56
C ILE A 62 -4.89 -6.68 3.72
N ALA A 63 -4.88 -7.58 4.72
CA ALA A 63 -5.72 -7.44 5.91
C ALA A 63 -5.37 -6.20 6.76
N LEU A 64 -4.08 -5.84 6.83
CA LEU A 64 -3.64 -4.64 7.54
C LEU A 64 -4.12 -3.37 6.84
N ASP A 65 -4.17 -3.37 5.50
CA ASP A 65 -4.57 -2.19 4.72
C ASP A 65 -6.02 -1.77 5.05
N VAL A 66 -6.92 -2.75 5.17
CA VAL A 66 -8.33 -2.50 5.53
C VAL A 66 -8.44 -2.02 6.99
N ILE A 67 -7.66 -2.60 7.89
CA ILE A 67 -7.66 -2.21 9.31
C ILE A 67 -7.09 -0.80 9.49
N ALA A 68 -5.99 -0.46 8.80
CA ALA A 68 -5.37 0.86 8.84
C ALA A 68 -6.30 1.94 8.28
N ALA A 69 -6.96 1.67 7.15
CA ALA A 69 -7.96 2.57 6.60
C ALA A 69 -9.17 2.76 7.53
N HIS A 70 -9.66 1.67 8.13
CA HIS A 70 -10.73 1.76 9.12
C HIS A 70 -10.30 2.59 10.33
N TYR A 71 -9.07 2.40 10.82
CA TYR A 71 -8.52 3.18 11.91
C TYR A 71 -8.44 4.68 11.58
N MET A 72 -7.91 5.03 10.39
CA MET A 72 -7.87 6.42 9.92
C MET A 72 -9.28 7.02 9.83
N TYR A 73 -10.27 6.25 9.36
CA TYR A 73 -11.66 6.69 9.34
C TYR A 73 -12.22 6.96 10.74
N THR A 74 -11.96 6.07 11.71
CA THR A 74 -12.41 6.27 13.10
C THR A 74 -11.73 7.43 13.82
N GLN A 75 -10.52 7.80 13.37
CA GLN A 75 -9.75 8.93 13.91
C GLN A 75 -10.09 10.27 13.23
N GLU A 76 -11.17 10.32 12.43
CA GLU A 76 -11.65 11.51 11.72
C GLU A 76 -10.63 12.09 10.73
N VAL A 77 -9.74 11.25 10.19
CA VAL A 77 -8.84 11.65 9.10
C VAL A 77 -9.68 12.00 7.86
N PRO A 78 -9.32 13.05 7.08
CA PRO A 78 -10.05 13.39 5.87
C PRO A 78 -10.24 12.21 4.91
N ALA A 79 -11.47 12.02 4.45
CA ALA A 79 -11.87 10.92 3.57
C ALA A 79 -10.97 10.71 2.32
N PRO A 80 -10.40 11.76 1.67
CA PRO A 80 -9.49 11.57 0.55
C PRO A 80 -8.26 10.70 0.90
N TYR A 81 -7.67 10.85 2.08
CA TYR A 81 -6.52 10.05 2.50
C TYR A 81 -6.91 8.59 2.79
N VAL A 82 -8.06 8.38 3.44
CA VAL A 82 -8.57 7.03 3.77
C VAL A 82 -8.80 6.22 2.50
N MET A 83 -9.50 6.82 1.54
CA MET A 83 -9.86 6.13 0.29
C MET A 83 -8.67 5.96 -0.63
N MET A 84 -7.75 6.92 -0.65
CA MET A 84 -6.46 6.76 -1.31
C MET A 84 -5.70 5.54 -0.79
N MET A 85 -5.57 5.40 0.53
CA MET A 85 -4.90 4.27 1.19
C MET A 85 -5.54 2.94 0.77
N LEU A 86 -6.87 2.84 0.87
CA LEU A 86 -7.63 1.65 0.49
C LEU A 86 -7.39 1.22 -0.96
N PHE A 87 -7.33 2.18 -1.88
CA PHE A 87 -7.14 1.88 -3.30
C PHE A 87 -5.70 1.58 -3.69
N THR A 88 -4.71 1.94 -2.87
CA THR A 88 -3.30 1.87 -3.28
C THR A 88 -2.51 0.79 -2.57
N LEU A 89 -2.67 0.61 -1.26
CA LEU A 89 -1.84 -0.33 -0.49
C LEU A 89 -1.97 -1.80 -0.92
N GLY A 90 -3.17 -2.24 -1.31
CA GLY A 90 -3.41 -3.64 -1.67
C GLY A 90 -3.10 -3.99 -3.13
N THR A 91 -2.73 -3.01 -3.96
CA THR A 91 -2.72 -3.20 -5.43
C THR A 91 -1.40 -3.66 -6.00
N ASN A 92 -0.31 -3.12 -5.48
CA ASN A 92 1.05 -3.47 -5.88
C ASN A 92 1.95 -3.33 -4.66
N SER A 93 3.03 -4.11 -4.62
CA SER A 93 4.04 -3.98 -3.58
C SER A 93 5.43 -4.18 -4.15
N ILE A 94 6.45 -3.86 -3.35
CA ILE A 94 7.84 -3.96 -3.78
C ILE A 94 8.24 -5.37 -4.26
N LEU A 95 7.63 -6.42 -3.70
CA LEU A 95 7.99 -7.81 -4.01
C LEU A 95 7.61 -8.16 -5.47
N PRO A 96 6.32 -8.11 -5.89
CA PRO A 96 5.95 -8.24 -7.30
C PRO A 96 6.69 -7.26 -8.21
N MET A 97 6.93 -6.03 -7.76
CA MET A 97 7.62 -5.01 -8.54
C MET A 97 9.06 -5.41 -8.87
N ILE A 98 9.82 -5.93 -7.90
CA ILE A 98 11.18 -6.44 -8.09
C ILE A 98 11.18 -7.66 -9.01
N PHE A 99 10.27 -8.61 -8.80
CA PHE A 99 10.16 -9.79 -9.66
C PHE A 99 9.86 -9.40 -11.12
N LEU A 100 8.90 -8.50 -11.36
CA LEU A 100 8.58 -8.00 -12.70
C LEU A 100 9.74 -7.22 -13.33
N TRP A 101 10.52 -6.50 -12.51
CA TRP A 101 11.67 -5.73 -12.95
C TRP A 101 12.83 -6.61 -13.40
N GLN A 102 13.09 -7.70 -12.68
CA GLN A 102 14.21 -8.60 -12.93
C GLN A 102 13.88 -9.65 -13.99
N GLU A 103 12.69 -10.25 -13.94
CA GLU A 103 12.37 -11.47 -14.70
C GLU A 103 11.55 -11.21 -15.97
N VAL A 104 10.82 -10.08 -16.06
CA VAL A 104 9.86 -9.85 -17.15
C VAL A 104 10.24 -8.64 -18.00
N TYR A 105 9.97 -7.42 -17.51
CA TYR A 105 10.20 -6.21 -18.27
C TYR A 105 10.15 -4.97 -17.38
N LYS A 106 11.24 -4.19 -17.36
CA LYS A 106 11.38 -3.00 -16.51
C LYS A 106 10.27 -1.96 -16.74
N LYS A 107 9.89 -1.71 -17.99
CA LYS A 107 8.85 -0.73 -18.30
C LYS A 107 7.48 -1.13 -17.77
N LEU A 108 7.19 -2.44 -17.72
CA LEU A 108 5.92 -2.95 -17.20
C LEU A 108 5.82 -2.71 -15.68
N SER A 109 6.90 -2.99 -14.96
CA SER A 109 6.99 -2.74 -13.50
C SER A 109 6.74 -1.26 -13.16
N ILE A 110 7.38 -0.34 -13.90
CA ILE A 110 7.17 1.11 -13.74
C ILE A 110 5.74 1.52 -14.15
N ALA A 111 5.25 1.01 -15.29
CA ALA A 111 3.92 1.38 -15.79
C ALA A 111 2.81 0.99 -14.80
N LEU A 112 2.89 -0.20 -14.20
CA LEU A 112 1.94 -0.64 -13.17
C LEU A 112 2.01 0.23 -11.92
N TYR A 113 3.23 0.56 -11.45
CA TYR A 113 3.40 1.45 -10.31
C TYR A 113 2.76 2.82 -10.56
N VAL A 114 3.06 3.45 -11.70
CA VAL A 114 2.48 4.75 -12.07
C VAL A 114 0.97 4.67 -12.23
N MET A 115 0.45 3.58 -12.81
CA MET A 115 -0.99 3.37 -12.97
C MET A 115 -1.71 3.34 -11.62
N PHE A 116 -1.21 2.59 -10.64
CA PHE A 116 -1.84 2.52 -9.32
C PHE A 116 -1.76 3.83 -8.54
N VAL A 117 -0.64 4.54 -8.65
CA VAL A 117 -0.50 5.91 -8.10
C VAL A 117 -1.55 6.85 -8.71
N ALA A 118 -1.70 6.82 -10.04
CA ALA A 118 -2.69 7.65 -10.74
C ALA A 118 -4.13 7.30 -10.33
N LEU A 119 -4.46 6.01 -10.23
CA LEU A 119 -5.77 5.55 -9.78
C LEU A 119 -6.07 5.98 -8.33
N GLY A 120 -5.08 5.90 -7.43
CA GLY A 120 -5.23 6.37 -6.05
C GLY A 120 -5.47 7.87 -5.96
N LEU A 121 -4.76 8.67 -6.75
CA LEU A 121 -4.95 10.12 -6.84
C LEU A 121 -6.33 10.48 -7.42
N LEU A 122 -6.78 9.77 -8.46
CA LEU A 122 -8.11 9.95 -9.02
C LEU A 122 -9.19 9.64 -7.99
N ALA A 123 -9.07 8.54 -7.26
CA ALA A 123 -10.00 8.20 -6.18
C ALA A 123 -10.06 9.32 -5.12
N ALA A 124 -8.92 9.77 -4.62
CA ALA A 124 -8.85 10.85 -3.63
C ALA A 124 -9.51 12.15 -4.13
N TYR A 125 -9.26 12.51 -5.39
CA TYR A 125 -9.80 13.72 -5.99
C TYR A 125 -11.33 13.66 -6.17
N THR A 126 -11.87 12.51 -6.59
CA THR A 126 -13.33 12.33 -6.71
C THR A 126 -14.07 12.50 -5.40
N ILE A 127 -13.45 12.14 -4.28
CA ILE A 127 -14.04 12.28 -2.93
C ILE A 127 -13.91 13.70 -2.40
N ASN A 128 -12.83 14.41 -2.74
CA ASN A 128 -12.67 15.80 -2.33
C ASN A 128 -13.70 16.74 -3.00
N LEU A 129 -14.26 16.33 -4.14
CA LEU A 129 -15.28 17.06 -4.90
C LEU A 129 -16.72 16.88 -4.38
N ILE A 130 -16.96 15.92 -3.48
CA ILE A 130 -18.29 15.57 -2.92
C ILE A 130 -18.40 16.17 -1.52
#